data_AF-A0A9P6Q3I6-F1
#
_entry.id   AF-A0A9P6Q3I6-F1
#
_cell.length_a   1.000
_cell.length_b   1.000
_cell.length_c   1.000
_cell.angle_alpha   90.00
_cell.angle_beta   90.00
_cell.angle_gamma   90.00
#
_symmetry.space_group_name_H-M   'P 1'
#
loop_
_entity.id
_entity.type
_entity.pdbx_description
1 polymer ?
#
loop_
_entity_poly.entity_id
_entity_poly.type
_entity_poly.pdbx_seq_one_letter_code
_entity_poly.pdbx_strand_id
1 'polypeptide(L)'
;MPKGINKPCSTLKGSRFILSGADVPPQTYLPQLLLTFAEVEFECQPSDGQKVDSTPPDAHLKHVREDGSTFELEDVKVITRYLARLLDLDGESAEEDAQLDMVLALLEKILRQWIAEVYSKPNPRDTDVFEKFLKNVTPALRKMEEHLVKNESNGHFIRNRITYLDIAYHEVVAFFLDTYPKSVGTILRPSELPATFKLYECFRVHPRLSRQVSTGDPWRYHRCSRVLGLRDVGFLVRDIRRSLKFYTNNFGFVCAKKLMAPQSHLGYVEFDLPNTTAVLSLLSQEGQPEHQPGKMTQGPFSLIVKDVRSMLKKEMTGNGVKVHNGPEEHSWGTLARILDPDNNVITIIDIKPGFE
;
A
#
# COMPACT_ATOMS: atom_id res chain seq x y z
N MET A 1 -6.45 21.91 -17.62
CA MET A 1 -6.73 20.72 -16.78
C MET A 1 -7.88 19.97 -17.41
N PRO A 2 -7.80 18.64 -17.60
CA PRO A 2 -8.94 17.86 -18.07
C PRO A 2 -10.11 18.06 -17.11
N LYS A 3 -11.35 18.01 -17.62
CA LYS A 3 -12.56 18.05 -16.80
C LYS A 3 -12.59 16.76 -15.97
N GLY A 4 -11.94 16.77 -14.82
CA GLY A 4 -11.99 15.68 -13.84
C GLY A 4 -13.43 15.45 -13.40
N ILE A 5 -13.72 14.21 -13.04
CA ILE A 5 -15.01 13.71 -12.53
C ILE A 5 -15.71 14.82 -11.73
N ASN A 6 -16.66 15.49 -12.38
CA ASN A 6 -17.34 16.64 -11.80
C ASN A 6 -18.42 16.11 -10.86
N LYS A 7 -18.04 16.02 -9.58
CA LYS A 7 -18.80 15.57 -8.41
C LYS A 7 -18.76 14.06 -8.17
N PRO A 8 -18.65 13.62 -6.90
CA PRO A 8 -19.01 12.25 -6.54
C PRO A 8 -20.43 12.03 -7.04
N CYS A 9 -20.60 10.98 -7.85
CA CYS A 9 -21.87 10.62 -8.47
C CYS A 9 -22.93 10.61 -7.36
N SER A 10 -23.85 11.58 -7.35
CA SER A 10 -24.89 11.68 -6.31
C SER A 10 -25.70 10.39 -6.21
N THR A 11 -25.71 9.63 -7.31
CA THR A 11 -26.27 8.31 -7.54
C THR A 11 -25.66 7.20 -6.68
N LEU A 12 -24.51 7.43 -6.02
CA LEU A 12 -23.85 6.45 -5.15
C LEU A 12 -23.96 6.78 -3.65
N LYS A 13 -24.62 7.88 -3.31
CA LYS A 13 -24.83 8.24 -1.90
C LYS A 13 -25.70 7.17 -1.23
N GLY A 14 -25.19 6.56 -0.15
CA GLY A 14 -25.89 5.48 0.55
C GLY A 14 -25.73 4.09 -0.07
N SER A 15 -25.04 3.98 -1.22
CA SER A 15 -24.63 2.68 -1.76
C SER A 15 -23.41 2.12 -1.04
N ARG A 16 -23.30 0.80 -1.00
CA ARG A 16 -22.12 0.07 -0.50
C ARG A 16 -21.74 -1.04 -1.47
N PHE A 17 -20.44 -1.22 -1.68
CA PHE A 17 -19.91 -2.29 -2.52
C PHE A 17 -19.18 -3.32 -1.65
N ILE A 18 -19.38 -4.59 -1.94
CA ILE A 18 -18.65 -5.70 -1.35
C ILE A 18 -18.03 -6.48 -2.51
N LEU A 19 -16.71 -6.64 -2.48
CA LEU A 19 -15.95 -7.35 -3.50
C LEU A 19 -15.30 -8.59 -2.87
N SER A 20 -15.64 -9.76 -3.41
CA SER A 20 -15.18 -11.07 -2.96
C SER A 20 -14.32 -11.74 -4.02
N GLY A 21 -13.57 -12.78 -3.63
CA GLY A 21 -12.57 -13.43 -4.50
C GLY A 21 -11.24 -12.66 -4.54
N ALA A 22 -11.04 -11.78 -3.56
CA ALA A 22 -9.95 -10.83 -3.58
C ALA A 22 -8.58 -11.51 -3.51
N ASP A 23 -8.49 -12.73 -2.96
CA ASP A 23 -7.27 -13.46 -2.54
C ASP A 23 -6.29 -13.85 -3.68
N VAL A 24 -6.63 -13.55 -4.94
CA VAL A 24 -5.82 -13.90 -6.12
C VAL A 24 -5.62 -12.69 -7.04
N PRO A 25 -4.52 -11.93 -6.89
CA PRO A 25 -4.07 -11.00 -7.93
C PRO A 25 -3.85 -11.81 -9.22
N PRO A 26 -4.54 -11.53 -10.35
CA PRO A 26 -5.04 -10.22 -10.81
C PRO A 26 -6.58 -10.06 -10.89
N GLN A 27 -7.38 -10.98 -10.35
CA GLN A 27 -8.81 -11.09 -10.70
C GLN A 27 -9.71 -10.01 -10.09
N THR A 28 -9.37 -9.41 -8.94
CA THR A 28 -10.19 -8.34 -8.33
C THR A 28 -9.55 -6.96 -8.42
N TYR A 29 -8.33 -6.87 -8.95
CA TYR A 29 -7.52 -5.66 -8.85
C TYR A 29 -8.16 -4.45 -9.55
N LEU A 30 -8.58 -4.64 -10.80
CA LEU A 30 -9.14 -3.53 -11.58
C LEU A 30 -10.45 -3.00 -10.98
N PRO A 31 -11.42 -3.83 -10.55
CA PRO A 31 -12.57 -3.35 -9.78
C PRO A 31 -12.21 -2.53 -8.53
N GLN A 32 -11.25 -2.99 -7.72
CA GLN A 32 -10.80 -2.26 -6.52
C GLN A 32 -10.19 -0.91 -6.87
N LEU A 33 -9.38 -0.89 -7.93
CA LEU A 33 -8.71 0.30 -8.43
C LEU A 33 -9.73 1.35 -8.88
N LEU A 34 -10.78 0.96 -9.60
CA LEU A 34 -11.84 1.90 -10.02
C LEU A 34 -12.62 2.47 -8.84
N LEU A 35 -13.01 1.63 -7.88
CA LEU A 35 -13.70 2.08 -6.66
C LEU A 35 -12.82 3.03 -5.84
N THR A 36 -11.53 2.71 -5.71
CA THR A 36 -10.56 3.56 -5.01
C THR A 36 -10.33 4.89 -5.73
N PHE A 37 -10.16 4.85 -7.06
CA PHE A 37 -10.01 6.06 -7.88
C PHE A 37 -11.23 6.97 -7.83
N ALA A 38 -12.43 6.40 -7.66
CA ALA A 38 -13.66 7.15 -7.48
C ALA A 38 -13.90 7.62 -6.03
N GLU A 39 -13.00 7.26 -5.09
CA GLU A 39 -13.15 7.53 -3.66
C GLU A 39 -14.48 6.97 -3.10
N VAL A 40 -14.89 5.80 -3.60
CA VAL A 40 -16.10 5.08 -3.18
C VAL A 40 -15.73 4.09 -2.09
N GLU A 41 -16.50 4.07 -1.00
CA GLU A 41 -16.30 3.07 0.06
C GLU A 41 -16.73 1.68 -0.41
N PHE A 42 -15.87 0.69 -0.16
CA PHE A 42 -16.15 -0.71 -0.43
C PHE A 42 -15.53 -1.60 0.64
N GLU A 43 -16.01 -2.83 0.72
CA GLU A 43 -15.46 -3.89 1.58
C GLU A 43 -14.85 -4.99 0.70
N CYS A 44 -13.65 -5.44 1.03
CA CYS A 44 -13.09 -6.66 0.46
C CYS A 44 -13.39 -7.82 1.41
N GLN A 45 -13.95 -8.91 0.86
CA GLN A 45 -14.13 -10.15 1.59
C GLN A 45 -13.24 -11.24 0.98
N PRO A 46 -12.59 -12.07 1.81
CA PRO A 46 -11.94 -13.29 1.31
C PRO A 46 -13.00 -14.15 0.61
N SER A 47 -12.60 -14.96 -0.37
CA SER A 47 -13.51 -16.00 -0.87
C SER A 47 -13.88 -16.92 0.30
N ASP A 48 -15.18 -17.17 0.52
CA ASP A 48 -15.72 -17.97 1.64
C ASP A 48 -15.17 -19.39 1.66
N GLY A 49 -13.95 -19.60 2.17
CA GLY A 49 -13.35 -20.87 2.57
C GLY A 49 -13.47 -22.05 1.60
N GLN A 50 -13.89 -21.83 0.34
CA GLN A 50 -14.08 -22.89 -0.63
C GLN A 50 -12.70 -23.48 -0.87
N LYS A 51 -12.59 -24.78 -0.63
CA LYS A 51 -11.37 -25.54 -0.88
C LYS A 51 -10.88 -25.15 -2.27
N VAL A 52 -9.65 -24.65 -2.32
CA VAL A 52 -8.96 -24.28 -3.55
C VAL A 52 -8.77 -25.56 -4.36
N ASP A 53 -9.81 -25.96 -5.10
CA ASP A 53 -9.61 -26.67 -6.34
C ASP A 53 -8.80 -25.74 -7.26
N SER A 54 -8.01 -26.31 -8.18
CA SER A 54 -6.92 -25.64 -8.92
C SER A 54 -7.31 -24.43 -9.79
N THR A 55 -8.55 -23.95 -9.71
CA THR A 55 -9.05 -22.78 -10.42
C THR A 55 -9.28 -21.66 -9.40
N PRO A 56 -8.63 -20.49 -9.55
CA PRO A 56 -8.84 -19.37 -8.64
C PRO A 56 -10.32 -18.93 -8.68
N PRO A 57 -10.93 -18.62 -7.51
CA PRO A 57 -12.34 -18.25 -7.44
C PRO A 57 -12.58 -16.95 -8.21
N ASP A 58 -13.57 -16.96 -9.08
CA ASP A 58 -13.93 -15.78 -9.87
C ASP A 58 -14.27 -14.58 -8.97
N ALA A 59 -13.91 -13.38 -9.42
CA ALA A 59 -14.27 -12.14 -8.74
C ALA A 59 -15.81 -12.02 -8.66
N HIS A 60 -16.32 -11.67 -7.48
CA HIS A 60 -17.75 -11.42 -7.23
C HIS A 60 -17.93 -10.03 -6.65
N LEU A 61 -18.87 -9.26 -7.21
CA LEU A 61 -19.26 -7.95 -6.70
C LEU A 61 -20.72 -7.99 -6.23
N LYS A 62 -20.96 -7.53 -5.01
CA LYS A 62 -22.28 -7.19 -4.50
C LYS A 62 -22.40 -5.68 -4.29
N HIS A 63 -23.27 -5.05 -5.06
CA HIS A 63 -23.68 -3.65 -4.88
C HIS A 63 -24.99 -3.60 -4.09
N VAL A 64 -24.93 -3.07 -2.87
CA VAL A 64 -26.07 -2.74 -2.03
C VAL A 64 -26.46 -1.29 -2.29
N ARG A 65 -27.66 -1.06 -2.81
CA ARG A 65 -28.18 0.29 -3.10
C ARG A 65 -28.74 0.95 -1.85
N GLU A 66 -29.04 2.26 -1.93
CA GLU A 66 -29.62 3.05 -0.83
C GLU A 66 -30.93 2.47 -0.30
N ASP A 67 -31.78 1.89 -1.16
CA ASP A 67 -33.04 1.24 -0.79
C ASP A 67 -32.87 -0.16 -0.16
N GLY A 68 -31.63 -0.61 0.02
CA GLY A 68 -31.28 -1.93 0.52
C GLY A 68 -31.36 -3.05 -0.53
N SER A 69 -31.80 -2.77 -1.76
CA SER A 69 -31.78 -3.75 -2.84
C SER A 69 -30.35 -4.10 -3.23
N THR A 70 -30.15 -5.35 -3.66
CA THR A 70 -28.83 -5.86 -4.01
C THR A 70 -28.74 -6.20 -5.50
N PHE A 71 -27.60 -5.91 -6.10
CA PHE A 71 -27.25 -6.34 -7.45
C PHE A 71 -25.89 -7.03 -7.41
N GLU A 72 -25.83 -8.25 -7.96
CA GLU A 72 -24.66 -9.10 -7.88
C GLU A 72 -24.13 -9.42 -9.27
N LEU A 73 -22.81 -9.44 -9.41
CA LEU A 73 -22.09 -9.73 -10.64
C LEU A 73 -20.91 -10.65 -10.34
N GLU A 74 -20.63 -11.52 -11.29
CA GLU A 74 -19.43 -12.35 -11.35
C GLU A 74 -18.64 -11.98 -12.61
N ASP A 75 -17.39 -12.44 -12.69
CA ASP A 75 -16.41 -12.13 -13.73
C ASP A 75 -15.85 -10.69 -13.65
N VAL A 76 -14.52 -10.61 -13.57
CA VAL A 76 -13.78 -9.34 -13.43
C VAL A 76 -14.11 -8.33 -14.53
N LYS A 77 -14.36 -8.77 -15.77
CA LYS A 77 -14.60 -7.88 -16.91
C LYS A 77 -16.01 -7.31 -16.84
N VAL A 78 -16.98 -8.15 -16.50
CA VAL A 78 -18.37 -7.72 -16.31
C VAL A 78 -18.45 -6.72 -15.16
N ILE A 79 -17.81 -7.02 -14.04
CA ILE A 79 -17.70 -6.14 -12.87
C ILE A 79 -17.02 -4.82 -13.26
N THR A 80 -15.88 -4.87 -13.95
CA THR A 80 -15.13 -3.69 -14.39
C THR A 80 -15.98 -2.77 -15.26
N ARG A 81 -16.65 -3.31 -16.30
CA ARG A 81 -17.52 -2.51 -17.18
C ARG A 81 -18.74 -1.95 -16.46
N TYR A 82 -19.29 -2.69 -15.50
CA TYR A 82 -20.38 -2.20 -14.67
C TYR A 82 -19.95 -0.99 -13.84
N LEU A 83 -18.82 -1.12 -13.14
CA LEU A 83 -18.25 -0.04 -12.33
C LEU A 83 -17.83 1.14 -13.20
N ALA A 84 -17.20 0.91 -14.35
CA ALA A 84 -16.79 1.97 -15.27
C ALA A 84 -17.99 2.84 -15.70
N ARG A 85 -19.10 2.23 -16.12
CA ARG A 85 -20.33 2.96 -16.47
C ARG A 85 -20.94 3.68 -15.28
N LEU A 86 -20.99 3.02 -14.13
CA LEU A 86 -21.55 3.59 -12.90
C LEU A 86 -20.76 4.81 -12.40
N LEU A 87 -19.46 4.84 -12.68
CA LEU A 87 -18.50 5.87 -12.25
C LEU A 87 -18.18 6.90 -13.35
N ASP A 88 -18.83 6.84 -14.51
CA ASP A 88 -18.57 7.71 -15.66
C ASP A 88 -17.10 7.63 -16.15
N LEU A 89 -16.57 6.41 -16.18
CA LEU A 89 -15.22 6.04 -16.61
C LEU A 89 -15.23 5.20 -17.90
N ASP A 90 -16.37 5.05 -18.57
CA ASP A 90 -16.52 4.30 -19.82
C ASP A 90 -16.58 5.26 -21.04
N GLY A 91 -16.82 4.72 -22.24
CA GLY A 91 -17.09 5.52 -23.43
C GLY A 91 -18.42 6.28 -23.36
N GLU A 92 -18.54 7.36 -24.12
CA GLU A 92 -19.79 8.11 -24.32
C GLU A 92 -20.64 7.56 -25.48
N SER A 93 -20.08 6.65 -26.28
CA SER A 93 -20.78 6.03 -27.42
C SER A 93 -20.31 4.60 -27.63
N ALA A 94 -21.10 3.82 -28.38
CA ALA A 94 -20.77 2.44 -28.70
C ALA A 94 -19.42 2.29 -29.43
N GLU A 95 -19.05 3.29 -30.25
CA GLU A 95 -17.75 3.32 -30.92
C GLU A 95 -16.60 3.52 -29.95
N GLU A 96 -16.77 4.38 -28.93
CA GLU A 96 -15.76 4.57 -27.87
C GLU A 96 -15.64 3.33 -27.00
N ASP A 97 -16.76 2.72 -26.60
CA ASP A 97 -16.77 1.47 -25.86
C ASP A 97 -16.04 0.36 -26.63
N ALA A 98 -16.28 0.25 -27.94
CA ALA A 98 -15.59 -0.72 -28.80
C ALA A 98 -14.07 -0.45 -28.90
N GLN A 99 -13.65 0.82 -28.90
CA GLN A 99 -12.22 1.18 -28.87
C GLN A 99 -11.58 0.82 -27.52
N LEU A 100 -12.28 1.07 -26.42
CA LEU A 100 -11.86 0.66 -25.08
C LEU A 100 -11.75 -0.87 -25.00
N ASP A 101 -12.74 -1.62 -25.48
CA ASP A 101 -12.69 -3.09 -25.48
C ASP A 101 -11.50 -3.63 -26.30
N MET A 102 -11.17 -3.00 -27.44
CA MET A 102 -10.00 -3.36 -28.24
C MET A 102 -8.69 -3.16 -27.46
N VAL A 103 -8.55 -2.03 -26.75
CA VAL A 103 -7.36 -1.73 -25.93
C VAL A 103 -7.29 -2.66 -24.72
N LEU A 104 -8.41 -2.96 -24.07
CA LEU A 104 -8.49 -3.90 -22.95
C LEU A 104 -7.99 -5.29 -23.38
N ALA A 105 -8.47 -5.78 -24.53
CA ALA A 105 -8.03 -7.06 -25.08
C ALA A 105 -6.51 -7.10 -25.36
N LEU A 106 -5.93 -5.97 -25.79
CA LEU A 106 -4.49 -5.85 -25.99
C LEU A 106 -3.71 -5.93 -24.67
N LEU A 107 -4.16 -5.21 -23.63
CA LEU A 107 -3.54 -5.24 -22.31
C LEU A 107 -3.66 -6.61 -21.65
N GLU A 108 -4.82 -7.26 -21.75
CA GLU A 108 -5.00 -8.62 -21.26
C GLU A 108 -4.07 -9.62 -21.95
N LYS A 109 -3.87 -9.47 -23.27
CA LYS A 109 -2.93 -10.32 -24.01
C LYS A 109 -1.51 -10.15 -23.47
N ILE A 110 -1.08 -8.91 -23.23
CA ILE A 110 0.25 -8.60 -22.66
C ILE A 110 0.37 -9.21 -21.26
N LEU A 111 -0.62 -9.01 -20.39
CA LEU A 111 -0.62 -9.53 -19.03
C LEU A 111 -0.63 -11.06 -18.97
N ARG A 112 -1.47 -11.73 -19.78
CA ARG A 112 -1.49 -13.20 -19.87
C ARG A 112 -0.14 -13.75 -20.33
N GLN A 113 0.48 -13.09 -21.30
CA GLN A 113 1.80 -13.48 -21.77
C GLN A 113 2.88 -13.27 -20.70
N TRP A 114 2.84 -12.15 -19.98
CA TRP A 114 3.73 -11.92 -18.84
C TRP A 114 3.55 -12.98 -17.76
N ILE A 115 2.30 -13.34 -17.43
CA ILE A 115 2.02 -14.38 -16.44
C ILE A 115 2.67 -15.71 -16.84
N ALA A 116 2.48 -16.12 -18.10
CA ALA A 116 2.97 -17.40 -18.61
C ALA A 116 4.50 -17.44 -18.80
N GLU A 117 5.10 -16.36 -19.29
CA GLU A 117 6.51 -16.31 -19.66
C GLU A 117 7.43 -15.86 -18.52
N VAL A 118 6.93 -15.02 -17.60
CA VAL A 118 7.73 -14.37 -16.55
C VAL A 118 7.23 -14.75 -15.15
N TYR A 119 5.99 -14.40 -14.80
CA TYR A 119 5.49 -14.53 -13.42
C TYR A 119 5.50 -15.97 -12.91
N SER A 120 5.11 -16.93 -13.76
CA SER A 120 5.03 -18.35 -13.41
C SER A 120 6.39 -19.07 -13.40
N LYS A 121 7.50 -18.35 -13.62
CA LYS A 121 8.85 -18.92 -13.57
C LYS A 121 9.39 -18.90 -12.14
N PRO A 122 10.37 -19.77 -11.80
CA PRO A 122 10.92 -19.84 -10.44
C PRO A 122 11.49 -18.51 -9.92
N ASN A 123 12.01 -17.67 -10.82
CA ASN A 123 12.46 -16.32 -10.50
C ASN A 123 11.78 -15.31 -11.44
N PRO A 124 10.62 -14.74 -11.06
CA PRO A 124 9.93 -13.76 -11.89
C PRO A 124 10.70 -12.44 -12.00
N ARG A 125 11.71 -12.19 -11.15
CA ARG A 125 12.57 -10.99 -11.21
C ARG A 125 13.81 -11.16 -12.10
N ASP A 126 13.93 -12.28 -12.81
CA ASP A 126 14.99 -12.48 -13.79
C ASP A 126 14.82 -11.52 -14.97
N THR A 127 15.80 -10.61 -15.12
CA THR A 127 15.77 -9.57 -16.15
C THR A 127 15.90 -10.13 -17.57
N ASP A 128 16.63 -11.23 -17.77
CA ASP A 128 16.81 -11.82 -19.11
C ASP A 128 15.51 -12.46 -19.61
N VAL A 129 14.75 -13.06 -18.69
CA VAL A 129 13.42 -13.59 -18.97
C VAL A 129 12.46 -12.46 -19.31
N PHE A 130 12.47 -11.39 -18.51
CA PHE A 130 11.62 -10.23 -18.74
C PHE A 130 11.97 -9.50 -20.05
N GLU A 131 13.25 -9.36 -20.40
CA GLU A 131 13.67 -8.71 -21.66
C GLU A 131 13.20 -9.47 -22.90
N LYS A 132 13.19 -10.81 -22.85
CA LYS A 132 12.60 -11.64 -23.92
C LYS A 132 11.10 -11.40 -24.04
N PHE A 133 10.39 -11.40 -22.92
CA PHE A 133 8.97 -11.04 -22.88
C PHE A 133 8.74 -9.64 -23.47
N LEU A 134 9.52 -8.64 -23.04
CA LEU A 134 9.40 -7.26 -23.49
C LEU A 134 9.60 -7.13 -25.01
N LYS A 135 10.60 -7.83 -25.55
CA LYS A 135 10.84 -7.90 -27.01
C LYS A 135 9.64 -8.52 -27.74
N ASN A 136 9.02 -9.55 -27.17
CA ASN A 136 7.85 -10.22 -27.75
C ASN A 136 6.60 -9.32 -27.76
N VAL A 137 6.39 -8.51 -26.71
CA VAL A 137 5.23 -7.60 -26.62
C VAL A 137 5.47 -6.22 -27.23
N THR A 138 6.71 -5.88 -27.58
CA THR A 138 7.07 -4.59 -28.22
C THR A 138 6.21 -4.24 -29.45
N PRO A 139 5.91 -5.18 -30.38
CA PRO A 139 5.01 -4.88 -31.49
C PRO A 139 3.59 -4.50 -31.05
N ALA A 140 3.08 -5.08 -29.97
CA ALA A 140 1.78 -4.73 -29.41
C ALA A 140 1.80 -3.32 -28.79
N LEU A 141 2.88 -2.99 -28.05
CA LEU A 141 3.09 -1.64 -27.51
C LEU A 141 3.18 -0.59 -28.61
N ARG A 142 3.84 -0.89 -29.74
CA ARG A 142 3.89 0.02 -30.91
C ARG A 142 2.52 0.23 -31.56
N LYS A 143 1.67 -0.80 -31.63
CA LYS A 143 0.29 -0.62 -32.10
C LYS A 143 -0.56 0.24 -31.16
N MET A 144 -0.32 0.11 -29.86
CA MET A 144 -0.96 0.96 -28.85
C MET A 144 -0.50 2.43 -29.01
N GLU A 145 0.80 2.65 -29.22
CA GLU A 145 1.36 3.97 -29.54
C GLU A 145 0.69 4.58 -30.78
N GLU A 146 0.55 3.83 -31.88
CA GLU A 146 -0.15 4.29 -33.08
C GLU A 146 -1.60 4.73 -32.79
N HIS A 147 -2.30 4.02 -31.90
CA HIS A 147 -3.65 4.38 -31.49
C HIS A 147 -3.67 5.69 -30.69
N LEU A 148 -2.75 5.84 -29.73
CA LEU A 148 -2.61 7.05 -28.92
C LEU A 148 -2.20 8.26 -29.78
N VAL A 149 -1.36 8.06 -30.80
CA VAL A 149 -0.98 9.12 -31.75
C VAL A 149 -2.19 9.58 -32.57
N LYS A 150 -3.05 8.66 -33.01
CA LYS A 150 -4.32 9.00 -33.68
C LYS A 150 -5.28 9.76 -32.76
N ASN A 151 -5.19 9.53 -31.45
CA ASN A 151 -5.87 10.33 -30.42
C ASN A 151 -5.05 11.56 -29.98
N GLU A 152 -4.30 12.17 -30.90
CA GLU A 152 -3.53 13.41 -30.70
C GLU A 152 -2.44 13.35 -29.60
N SER A 153 -2.06 12.15 -29.15
CA SER A 153 -1.08 11.95 -28.07
C SER A 153 -1.40 12.80 -26.84
N ASN A 154 -2.66 12.94 -26.48
CA ASN A 154 -3.09 13.90 -25.46
C ASN A 154 -2.95 13.39 -24.02
N GLY A 155 -2.56 12.12 -23.84
CA GLY A 155 -2.37 11.48 -22.54
C GLY A 155 -3.56 10.63 -22.09
N HIS A 156 -4.47 10.30 -23.01
CA HIS A 156 -5.63 9.44 -22.78
C HIS A 156 -5.83 8.48 -23.95
N PHE A 157 -6.45 7.32 -23.71
CA PHE A 157 -6.83 6.40 -24.78
C PHE A 157 -7.94 6.98 -25.67
N ILE A 158 -8.94 7.64 -25.07
CA ILE A 158 -10.12 8.15 -25.78
C ILE A 158 -10.29 9.64 -25.52
N ARG A 159 -10.16 10.44 -26.59
CA ARG A 159 -10.28 11.90 -26.56
C ARG A 159 -9.45 12.47 -25.39
N ASN A 160 -9.98 13.44 -24.64
CA ASN A 160 -9.33 14.07 -23.49
C ASN A 160 -9.99 13.68 -22.14
N ARG A 161 -10.43 12.43 -22.00
CA ARG A 161 -11.15 11.95 -20.80
C ARG A 161 -10.40 10.81 -20.12
N ILE A 162 -10.58 10.74 -18.81
CA ILE A 162 -10.10 9.62 -18.00
C ILE A 162 -11.12 8.49 -18.13
N THR A 163 -10.63 7.32 -18.53
CA THR A 163 -11.40 6.09 -18.63
C THR A 163 -10.81 5.03 -17.70
N TYR A 164 -11.54 3.94 -17.49
CA TYR A 164 -11.07 2.80 -16.70
C TYR A 164 -9.77 2.19 -17.26
N LEU A 165 -9.52 2.32 -18.57
CA LEU A 165 -8.32 1.81 -19.21
C LEU A 165 -7.09 2.67 -18.98
N ASP A 166 -7.23 4.00 -18.92
CA ASP A 166 -6.09 4.85 -18.60
C ASP A 166 -5.55 4.51 -17.19
N ILE A 167 -6.48 4.27 -16.27
CA ILE A 167 -6.19 3.86 -14.90
C ILE A 167 -5.56 2.46 -14.86
N ALA A 168 -6.17 1.47 -15.54
CA ALA A 168 -5.62 0.11 -15.63
C ALA A 168 -4.22 0.09 -16.23
N TYR A 169 -4.01 0.86 -17.30
CA TYR A 169 -2.73 0.97 -17.98
C TYR A 169 -1.66 1.57 -17.07
N HIS A 170 -1.98 2.68 -16.40
CA HIS A 170 -1.06 3.33 -15.48
C HIS A 170 -0.54 2.36 -14.43
N GLU A 171 -1.42 1.59 -13.79
CA GLU A 171 -1.04 0.64 -12.75
C GLU A 171 -0.17 -0.51 -13.26
N VAL A 172 -0.53 -1.10 -14.42
CA VAL A 172 0.27 -2.17 -15.03
C VAL A 172 1.68 -1.68 -15.36
N VAL A 173 1.78 -0.45 -15.88
CA VAL A 173 3.06 0.16 -16.22
C VAL A 173 3.85 0.52 -14.97
N ALA A 174 3.22 1.10 -13.95
CA ALA A 174 3.86 1.45 -12.68
C ALA A 174 4.47 0.19 -12.04
N PHE A 175 3.71 -0.91 -12.01
CA PHE A 175 4.19 -2.21 -11.55
C PHE A 175 5.41 -2.70 -12.34
N PHE A 176 5.38 -2.63 -13.67
CA PHE A 176 6.52 -3.04 -14.50
C PHE A 176 7.73 -2.13 -14.33
N LEU A 177 7.55 -0.82 -14.20
CA LEU A 177 8.64 0.13 -13.95
C LEU A 177 9.27 -0.08 -12.57
N ASP A 178 8.48 -0.36 -11.54
CA ASP A 178 8.99 -0.65 -10.20
C ASP A 178 9.76 -1.98 -10.18
N THR A 179 9.21 -3.01 -10.83
CA THR A 179 9.81 -4.36 -10.83
C THR A 179 11.00 -4.49 -11.78
N TYR A 180 10.96 -3.83 -12.94
CA TYR A 180 11.96 -3.95 -14.01
C TYR A 180 12.37 -2.57 -14.58
N PRO A 181 12.87 -1.64 -13.74
CA PRO A 181 13.04 -0.22 -14.11
C PRO A 181 13.97 -0.03 -15.30
N LYS A 182 15.05 -0.81 -15.39
CA LYS A 182 16.01 -0.72 -16.50
C LYS A 182 15.37 -1.16 -17.81
N SER A 183 14.83 -2.37 -17.87
CA SER A 183 14.29 -2.94 -19.11
C SER A 183 13.10 -2.12 -19.62
N VAL A 184 12.14 -1.78 -18.75
CA VAL A 184 10.96 -0.98 -19.15
C VAL A 184 11.36 0.45 -19.51
N GLY A 185 12.29 1.06 -18.76
CA GLY A 185 12.77 2.42 -19.05
C GLY A 185 13.49 2.58 -20.39
N THR A 186 13.97 1.49 -21.01
CA THR A 186 14.54 1.56 -22.37
C THR A 186 13.50 1.77 -23.46
N ILE A 187 12.27 1.28 -23.27
CA ILE A 187 11.19 1.36 -24.28
C ILE A 187 10.13 2.41 -23.92
N LEU A 188 9.79 2.54 -22.64
CA LEU A 188 8.82 3.51 -22.18
C LEU A 188 9.53 4.82 -21.84
N ARG A 189 9.90 5.55 -22.89
CA ARG A 189 10.59 6.85 -22.80
C ARG A 189 10.18 7.76 -23.95
N PRO A 190 10.34 9.10 -23.82
CA PRO A 190 9.91 10.05 -24.84
C PRO A 190 10.45 9.81 -26.25
N SER A 191 11.63 9.19 -26.39
CA SER A 191 12.26 8.96 -27.69
C SER A 191 11.79 7.69 -28.42
N GLU A 192 11.06 6.80 -27.75
CA GLU A 192 10.67 5.49 -28.32
C GLU A 192 9.15 5.34 -28.44
N LEU A 193 8.43 5.60 -27.35
CA LEU A 193 6.96 5.53 -27.28
C LEU A 193 6.41 6.82 -26.63
N PRO A 194 6.54 7.99 -27.29
CA PRO A 194 6.20 9.29 -26.69
C PRO A 194 4.75 9.41 -26.20
N ALA A 195 3.76 8.93 -26.96
CA ALA A 195 2.36 9.05 -26.58
C ALA A 195 2.01 8.12 -25.42
N THR A 196 2.54 6.90 -25.44
CA THR A 196 2.43 5.90 -24.37
C THR A 196 3.11 6.36 -23.09
N PHE A 197 4.32 6.93 -23.20
CA PHE A 197 5.03 7.53 -22.06
C PHE A 197 4.23 8.69 -21.47
N LYS A 198 3.66 9.56 -22.32
CA LYS A 198 2.83 10.68 -21.88
C LYS A 198 1.56 10.20 -21.16
N LEU A 199 0.89 9.17 -21.65
CA LEU A 199 -0.24 8.54 -20.97
C LEU A 199 0.16 8.10 -19.55
N TYR A 200 1.27 7.39 -19.39
CA TYR A 200 1.76 7.00 -18.06
C TYR A 200 2.04 8.21 -17.14
N GLU A 201 2.78 9.21 -17.64
CA GLU A 201 3.16 10.40 -16.86
C GLU A 201 1.94 11.24 -16.43
N CYS A 202 0.91 11.35 -17.27
CA CYS A 202 -0.32 12.05 -16.95
C CYS A 202 -0.99 11.51 -15.69
N PHE A 203 -0.92 10.19 -15.47
CA PHE A 203 -1.55 9.53 -14.33
C PHE A 203 -0.62 9.35 -13.13
N ARG A 204 0.71 9.31 -13.34
CA ARG A 204 1.71 9.21 -12.26
C ARG A 204 1.60 10.32 -11.22
N VAL A 205 1.24 11.52 -11.66
CA VAL A 205 1.06 12.68 -10.78
C VAL A 205 -0.40 12.91 -10.37
N HIS A 206 -1.31 12.00 -10.74
CA HIS A 206 -2.73 12.16 -10.44
C HIS A 206 -2.96 11.96 -8.93
N PRO A 207 -3.53 12.95 -8.20
CA PRO A 207 -3.63 12.91 -6.73
C PRO A 207 -4.34 11.69 -6.15
N ARG A 208 -5.21 11.05 -6.93
CA ARG A 208 -5.96 9.86 -6.51
C ARG A 208 -5.19 8.55 -6.68
N LEU A 209 -4.29 8.47 -7.66
CA LEU A 209 -3.47 7.28 -7.92
C LEU A 209 -2.14 7.34 -7.17
N SER A 210 -1.55 8.52 -7.04
CA SER A 210 -0.28 8.70 -6.32
C SER A 210 -0.35 8.35 -4.83
N ARG A 211 -1.55 8.39 -4.22
CA ARG A 211 -1.76 7.88 -2.85
C ARG A 211 -1.56 6.36 -2.75
N GLN A 212 -1.89 5.60 -3.79
CA GLN A 212 -1.85 4.13 -3.78
C GLN A 212 -0.42 3.58 -3.91
N VAL A 213 0.44 4.23 -4.72
CA VAL A 213 1.83 3.78 -4.97
C VAL A 213 2.71 3.78 -3.70
N SER A 214 2.33 4.51 -2.65
CA SER A 214 3.13 4.64 -1.42
C SER A 214 3.14 3.42 -0.49
N THR A 215 2.33 2.38 -0.75
CA THR A 215 2.19 1.22 0.16
C THR A 215 3.07 0.01 -0.18
N GLY A 216 3.97 0.11 -1.19
CA GLY A 216 5.08 -0.83 -1.41
C GLY A 216 4.72 -2.19 -2.03
N ASP A 217 3.45 -2.44 -2.33
CA ASP A 217 3.01 -3.61 -3.11
C ASP A 217 1.65 -3.26 -3.75
N PRO A 218 1.59 -3.04 -5.08
CA PRO A 218 0.34 -2.65 -5.75
C PRO A 218 -0.70 -3.78 -5.70
N TRP A 219 -0.29 -5.02 -5.44
CA TRP A 219 -1.18 -6.18 -5.42
C TRP A 219 -1.57 -6.62 -4.00
N ARG A 220 -0.99 -6.01 -2.96
CA ARG A 220 -1.46 -6.26 -1.59
C ARG A 220 -2.77 -5.54 -1.37
N TYR A 221 -3.74 -6.32 -0.92
CA TYR A 221 -4.97 -5.88 -0.27
C TYR A 221 -4.77 -4.56 0.45
N HIS A 222 -5.33 -3.49 -0.11
CA HIS A 222 -5.81 -2.43 0.74
C HIS A 222 -6.93 -3.05 1.57
N ARG A 223 -6.60 -3.59 2.75
CA ARG A 223 -7.61 -3.64 3.80
C ARG A 223 -8.10 -2.21 3.90
N CYS A 224 -9.39 -1.98 3.65
CA CYS A 224 -10.09 -0.77 4.08
C CYS A 224 -10.00 -0.71 5.61
N SER A 225 -8.81 -0.38 6.09
CA SER A 225 -8.55 -0.14 7.48
C SER A 225 -9.10 1.24 7.76
N ARG A 226 -10.17 1.31 8.55
CA ARG A 226 -10.62 2.58 9.16
C ARG A 226 -9.50 3.25 9.97
N VAL A 227 -8.45 2.49 10.32
CA VAL A 227 -7.22 3.01 10.92
C VAL A 227 -6.33 3.59 9.81
N LEU A 228 -6.27 4.92 9.76
CA LEU A 228 -5.48 5.70 8.79
C LEU A 228 -3.96 5.67 9.07
N GLY A 229 -3.57 5.22 10.26
CA GLY A 229 -2.18 5.13 10.67
C GLY A 229 -2.04 4.99 12.18
N LEU A 230 -0.81 4.69 12.63
CA LEU A 230 -0.44 4.73 14.03
C LEU A 230 0.09 6.12 14.35
N ARG A 231 -0.62 6.87 15.22
CA ARG A 231 -0.18 8.21 15.64
C ARG A 231 0.71 8.17 16.88
N ASP A 232 0.34 7.37 17.86
CA ASP A 232 0.92 7.44 19.20
C ASP A 232 1.01 6.04 19.80
N VAL A 233 2.15 5.76 20.45
CA VAL A 233 2.36 4.59 21.30
C VAL A 233 2.55 5.09 22.73
N GLY A 234 1.63 4.74 23.63
CA GLY A 234 1.65 5.20 25.02
C GLY A 234 2.26 4.17 25.99
N PHE A 235 3.20 4.60 26.82
CA PHE A 235 3.69 3.86 27.99
C PHE A 235 3.28 4.52 29.30
N LEU A 236 2.91 3.70 30.29
CA LEU A 236 2.81 4.15 31.67
C LEU A 236 4.15 4.06 32.37
N VAL A 237 4.48 5.11 33.10
CA VAL A 237 5.72 5.22 33.88
C VAL A 237 5.42 5.69 35.30
N ARG A 238 6.18 5.22 36.28
CA ARG A 238 6.01 5.65 37.69
C ARG A 238 6.64 7.01 37.94
N ASP A 239 7.71 7.32 37.21
CA ASP A 239 8.44 8.58 37.33
C ASP A 239 8.78 9.13 35.94
N ILE A 240 8.03 10.15 35.53
CA ILE A 240 8.15 10.77 34.21
C ILE A 240 9.55 11.38 33.98
N ARG A 241 10.24 11.87 35.02
CA ARG A 241 11.56 12.48 34.88
C ARG A 241 12.65 11.43 34.72
N ARG A 242 12.54 10.34 35.46
CA ARG A 242 13.43 9.19 35.33
C ARG A 242 13.30 8.58 33.94
N SER A 243 12.07 8.37 33.49
CA SER A 243 11.83 7.81 32.16
C SER A 243 12.23 8.77 31.06
N LEU A 244 11.97 10.08 31.20
CA LEU A 244 12.47 11.09 30.27
C LEU A 244 13.99 10.97 30.05
N LYS A 245 14.76 10.95 31.13
CA LYS A 245 16.22 10.77 31.05
C LYS A 245 16.61 9.44 30.40
N PHE A 246 15.88 8.37 30.70
CA PHE A 246 16.14 7.06 30.12
C PHE A 246 15.99 7.09 28.59
N TYR A 247 14.88 7.59 28.06
CA TYR A 247 14.65 7.62 26.61
C TYR A 247 15.56 8.61 25.88
N THR A 248 15.82 9.79 26.45
CA THR A 248 16.75 10.75 25.82
C THR A 248 18.18 10.22 25.80
N ASN A 249 18.66 9.65 26.91
CA ASN A 249 20.08 9.33 27.06
C ASN A 249 20.44 7.98 26.43
N ASN A 250 19.53 6.99 26.48
CA ASN A 250 19.83 5.64 25.98
C ASN A 250 19.41 5.42 24.53
N PHE A 251 18.41 6.16 24.03
CA PHE A 251 17.93 6.02 22.65
C PHE A 251 18.14 7.26 21.80
N GLY A 252 18.59 8.38 22.38
CA GLY A 252 18.75 9.64 21.65
C GLY A 252 17.42 10.26 21.21
N PHE A 253 16.30 9.90 21.84
CA PHE A 253 14.99 10.44 21.47
C PHE A 253 14.90 11.93 21.78
N VAL A 254 14.27 12.67 20.88
CA VAL A 254 14.07 14.12 21.03
C VAL A 254 12.71 14.35 21.67
N CYS A 255 12.70 15.04 22.82
CA CYS A 255 11.47 15.39 23.52
C CYS A 255 10.74 16.48 22.73
N ALA A 256 9.61 16.12 22.11
CA ALA A 256 8.78 17.04 21.31
C ALA A 256 7.86 17.89 22.20
N LYS A 257 7.31 17.26 23.25
CA LYS A 257 6.37 17.90 24.17
C LYS A 257 6.58 17.40 25.59
N LYS A 258 6.40 18.32 26.54
CA LYS A 258 6.61 18.05 27.96
C LYS A 258 5.65 18.87 28.80
N LEU A 259 4.72 18.19 29.45
CA LEU A 259 3.77 18.77 30.39
C LEU A 259 3.99 18.09 31.75
N MET A 260 4.62 18.78 32.69
CA MET A 260 4.89 18.22 34.02
C MET A 260 4.49 19.23 35.08
N ALA A 261 3.87 18.76 36.16
CA ALA A 261 3.64 19.62 37.31
C ALA A 261 4.98 19.93 38.02
N PRO A 262 5.19 21.17 38.53
CA PRO A 262 6.36 21.51 39.30
C PRO A 262 6.52 20.56 40.49
N GLN A 263 7.70 19.98 40.63
CA GLN A 263 8.07 19.07 41.73
C GLN A 263 7.28 17.75 41.84
N SER A 264 6.27 17.49 41.00
CA SER A 264 5.53 16.22 40.98
C SER A 264 6.16 15.18 40.03
N HIS A 265 5.81 13.90 40.24
CA HIS A 265 6.05 12.80 39.31
C HIS A 265 4.95 12.69 38.23
N LEU A 266 3.89 13.48 38.38
CA LEU A 266 2.82 13.65 37.40
C LEU A 266 3.32 14.37 36.15
N GLY A 267 3.03 13.78 35.00
CA GLY A 267 3.32 14.43 33.75
C GLY A 267 3.09 13.57 32.52
N TYR A 268 3.27 14.24 31.41
CA TYR A 268 3.10 13.75 30.07
C TYR A 268 4.29 14.21 29.22
N VAL A 269 4.90 13.28 28.49
CA VAL A 269 6.03 13.55 27.59
C VAL A 269 5.76 12.87 26.26
N GLU A 270 5.97 13.58 25.16
CA GLU A 270 6.00 13.01 23.80
C GLU A 270 7.43 13.06 23.26
N PHE A 271 7.84 11.99 22.59
CA PHE A 271 9.08 11.92 21.83
C PHE A 271 8.81 11.77 20.33
N ASP A 272 9.55 12.54 19.54
CA ASP A 272 9.66 12.28 18.11
C ASP A 272 10.55 11.06 17.89
N LEU A 273 10.08 10.13 17.07
CA LEU A 273 10.84 8.95 16.67
C LEU A 273 11.43 9.20 15.27
N PRO A 274 12.71 8.86 15.04
CA PRO A 274 13.33 9.07 13.74
C PRO A 274 12.65 8.23 12.66
N ASN A 275 12.46 8.82 11.48
CA ASN A 275 11.92 8.16 10.28
C ASN A 275 10.48 7.64 10.41
N THR A 276 9.67 8.18 11.31
CA THR A 276 8.23 7.89 11.41
C THR A 276 7.45 9.14 11.81
N THR A 277 6.14 9.14 11.51
CA THR A 277 5.19 10.16 11.99
C THR A 277 4.54 9.78 13.32
N ALA A 278 4.80 8.56 13.82
CA ALA A 278 4.34 8.12 15.12
C ALA A 278 5.20 8.73 16.24
N VAL A 279 4.57 9.10 17.35
CA VAL A 279 5.25 9.56 18.56
C VAL A 279 5.22 8.49 19.66
N LEU A 280 6.18 8.56 20.58
CA LEU A 280 6.15 7.79 21.83
C LEU A 280 5.67 8.71 22.96
N SER A 281 4.53 8.39 23.56
CA SER A 281 4.00 9.10 24.72
C SER A 281 4.31 8.38 26.02
N LEU A 282 4.77 9.11 27.03
CA LEU A 282 4.86 8.63 28.40
C LEU A 282 3.80 9.33 29.25
N LEU A 283 3.06 8.54 30.03
CA LEU A 283 2.06 9.04 30.97
C LEU A 283 2.40 8.56 32.39
N SER A 284 2.35 9.47 33.35
CA SER A 284 2.51 9.11 34.77
C SER A 284 1.34 8.23 35.24
N GLN A 285 1.65 7.15 35.96
CA GLN A 285 0.65 6.22 36.50
C GLN A 285 -0.29 6.85 37.53
N GLU A 286 0.16 7.86 38.28
CA GLU A 286 -0.61 8.48 39.35
C GLU A 286 -1.91 9.10 38.79
N GLY A 287 -3.06 8.62 39.27
CA GLY A 287 -4.40 8.92 38.72
C GLY A 287 -5.02 7.77 37.90
N GLN A 288 -4.28 6.70 37.62
CA GLN A 288 -4.73 5.50 36.90
C GLN A 288 -4.35 4.21 37.68
N PRO A 289 -4.87 4.01 38.90
CA PRO A 289 -4.48 2.89 39.79
C PRO A 289 -4.77 1.50 39.21
N GLU A 290 -5.73 1.39 38.30
CA GLU A 290 -6.10 0.18 37.56
C GLU A 290 -5.03 -0.27 36.56
N HIS A 291 -4.11 0.62 36.16
CA HIS A 291 -3.08 0.32 35.18
C HIS A 291 -1.71 0.23 35.84
N GLN A 292 -1.05 -0.91 35.68
CA GLN A 292 0.30 -1.15 36.22
C GLN A 292 1.34 -1.00 35.10
N PRO A 293 2.38 -0.16 35.29
CA PRO A 293 3.55 -0.12 34.41
C PRO A 293 4.14 -1.52 34.22
N GLY A 294 4.59 -1.82 33.00
CA GLY A 294 5.04 -3.15 32.59
C GLY A 294 3.91 -4.17 32.30
N LYS A 295 2.63 -3.83 32.54
CA LYS A 295 1.47 -4.69 32.19
C LYS A 295 0.55 -4.09 31.13
N MET A 296 0.67 -2.79 30.85
CA MET A 296 -0.33 -2.08 30.03
C MET A 296 -0.11 -2.27 28.51
N THR A 297 1.11 -2.53 28.06
CA THR A 297 1.36 -2.86 26.65
C THR A 297 1.27 -4.36 26.45
N GLN A 298 0.06 -4.87 26.21
CA GLN A 298 -0.13 -6.26 25.75
C GLN A 298 0.35 -6.48 24.31
N GLY A 299 0.76 -5.41 23.60
CA GLY A 299 1.38 -5.48 22.28
C GLY A 299 2.90 -5.22 22.33
N PRO A 300 3.69 -5.87 21.47
CA PRO A 300 5.13 -5.63 21.40
C PRO A 300 5.42 -4.25 20.80
N PHE A 301 6.15 -3.40 21.53
CA PHE A 301 6.81 -2.22 20.95
C PHE A 301 8.19 -2.63 20.46
N SER A 302 8.40 -2.55 19.16
CA SER A 302 9.65 -2.96 18.49
C SER A 302 10.31 -1.77 17.81
N LEU A 303 11.62 -1.64 17.99
CA LEU A 303 12.46 -0.64 17.33
C LEU A 303 13.45 -1.33 16.40
N ILE A 304 13.51 -0.87 15.15
CA ILE A 304 14.55 -1.31 14.22
C ILE A 304 15.80 -0.44 14.44
N VAL A 305 16.93 -1.09 14.63
CA VAL A 305 18.23 -0.47 14.89
C VAL A 305 19.26 -1.01 13.91
N LYS A 306 20.39 -0.30 13.76
CA LYS A 306 21.45 -0.69 12.82
C LYS A 306 22.16 -1.98 13.23
N ASP A 307 22.38 -2.16 14.52
CA ASP A 307 23.11 -3.30 15.10
C ASP A 307 22.70 -3.45 16.57
N VAL A 308 21.95 -4.50 16.88
CA VAL A 308 21.46 -4.81 18.22
C VAL A 308 22.61 -5.06 19.18
N ARG A 309 23.65 -5.78 18.75
CA ARG A 309 24.78 -6.17 19.60
C ARG A 309 25.63 -4.96 19.97
N SER A 310 25.91 -4.07 19.01
CA SER A 310 26.65 -2.84 19.26
C SER A 310 25.88 -1.92 20.21
N MET A 311 24.58 -1.74 19.99
CA MET A 311 23.72 -0.91 20.84
C MET A 311 23.69 -1.43 22.29
N LEU A 312 23.48 -2.73 22.49
CA LEU A 312 23.47 -3.34 23.82
C LEU A 312 24.81 -3.20 24.56
N LYS A 313 25.92 -3.44 23.85
CA LYS A 313 27.27 -3.49 24.44
C LYS A 313 27.84 -2.11 24.74
N LYS A 314 27.65 -1.13 23.84
CA LYS A 314 28.29 0.19 23.94
C LYS A 314 27.42 1.24 24.62
N GLU A 315 26.11 1.21 24.42
CA GLU A 315 25.25 2.36 24.72
C GLU A 315 24.27 2.09 25.86
N MET A 316 23.88 0.83 26.08
CA MET A 316 22.76 0.53 26.98
C MET A 316 23.20 -0.13 28.30
N THR A 317 24.01 -1.18 28.26
CA THR A 317 24.42 -1.88 29.50
C THR A 317 25.25 -0.95 30.42
N GLY A 318 26.07 -0.07 29.84
CA GLY A 318 26.83 0.93 30.60
C GLY A 318 25.99 2.00 31.30
N ASN A 319 24.73 2.18 30.88
CA ASN A 319 23.80 3.17 31.41
C ASN A 319 22.69 2.54 32.28
N GLY A 320 22.86 1.28 32.69
CA GLY A 320 21.95 0.59 33.60
C GLY A 320 20.67 0.05 32.95
N VAL A 321 20.61 -0.03 31.61
CA VAL A 321 19.52 -0.70 30.89
C VAL A 321 19.58 -2.20 31.17
N LYS A 322 18.45 -2.80 31.57
CA LYS A 322 18.36 -4.25 31.84
C LYS A 322 17.98 -5.01 30.57
N VAL A 323 18.81 -5.95 30.16
CA VAL A 323 18.46 -6.90 29.09
C VAL A 323 17.55 -7.97 29.67
N HIS A 324 16.34 -8.10 29.12
CA HIS A 324 15.35 -9.10 29.50
C HIS A 324 15.60 -10.43 28.78
N ASN A 325 15.87 -10.37 27.47
CA ASN A 325 16.19 -11.54 26.65
C ASN A 325 17.07 -11.13 25.44
N GLY A 326 17.87 -12.07 24.91
CA GLY A 326 18.76 -11.88 23.77
C GLY A 326 20.12 -11.24 24.10
N PRO A 327 20.92 -10.90 23.08
CA PRO A 327 20.59 -10.97 21.65
C PRO A 327 20.47 -12.40 21.12
N GLU A 328 19.38 -12.68 20.40
CA GLU A 328 19.08 -13.93 19.69
C GLU A 328 19.29 -13.74 18.19
N GLU A 329 19.98 -14.69 17.54
CA GLU A 329 20.18 -14.69 16.09
C GLU A 329 19.08 -15.46 15.38
N HIS A 330 18.56 -14.87 14.32
CA HIS A 330 17.61 -15.47 13.40
C HIS A 330 18.13 -15.40 11.96
N SER A 331 17.49 -16.17 11.07
CA SER A 331 17.79 -16.14 9.63
C SER A 331 17.59 -14.74 9.02
N TRP A 332 16.63 -13.98 9.55
CA TRP A 332 16.26 -12.65 9.08
C TRP A 332 17.00 -11.50 9.79
N GLY A 333 17.69 -11.74 10.91
CA GLY A 333 18.26 -10.66 11.72
C GLY A 333 18.59 -11.04 13.16
N THR A 334 18.81 -10.04 14.01
CA THR A 334 19.05 -10.21 15.46
C THR A 334 17.94 -9.53 16.24
N LEU A 335 17.54 -10.13 17.36
CA LEU A 335 16.52 -9.58 18.25
C LEU A 335 17.01 -9.57 19.70
N ALA A 336 16.72 -8.51 20.42
CA ALA A 336 16.82 -8.49 21.88
C ALA A 336 15.62 -7.79 22.50
N ARG A 337 15.38 -8.06 23.77
CA ARG A 337 14.35 -7.41 24.58
C ARG A 337 15.02 -6.75 25.78
N ILE A 338 14.71 -5.49 26.01
CA ILE A 338 15.20 -4.72 27.14
C ILE A 338 14.02 -4.21 27.98
N LEU A 339 14.31 -3.89 29.23
CA LEU A 339 13.36 -3.27 30.14
C LEU A 339 13.70 -1.79 30.31
N ASP A 340 12.66 -0.97 30.24
CA ASP A 340 12.74 0.40 30.74
C ASP A 340 12.75 0.42 32.30
N PRO A 341 12.89 1.59 32.93
CA PRO A 341 12.92 1.71 34.40
C PRO A 341 11.64 1.23 35.11
N ASP A 342 10.54 1.07 34.36
CA ASP A 342 9.23 0.67 34.84
C ASP A 342 8.84 -0.76 34.39
N ASN A 343 9.80 -1.49 33.81
CA ASN A 343 9.69 -2.84 33.26
C ASN A 343 8.76 -2.96 32.04
N ASN A 344 8.56 -1.89 31.29
CA ASN A 344 8.01 -1.97 29.94
C ASN A 344 9.03 -2.69 29.04
N VAL A 345 8.56 -3.69 28.28
CA VAL A 345 9.41 -4.48 27.39
C VAL A 345 9.52 -3.76 26.05
N ILE A 346 10.75 -3.42 25.67
CA ILE A 346 11.08 -2.86 24.37
C ILE A 346 11.85 -3.92 23.59
N THR A 347 11.34 -4.29 22.42
CA THR A 347 12.05 -5.18 21.50
C THR A 347 12.93 -4.32 20.60
N ILE A 348 14.20 -4.68 20.46
CA ILE A 348 15.13 -4.05 19.51
C ILE A 348 15.55 -5.10 18.48
N ILE A 349 15.56 -4.70 17.22
CA ILE A 349 15.72 -5.61 16.09
C ILE A 349 16.70 -5.00 15.10
N ASP A 350 17.65 -5.79 14.60
CA ASP A 350 18.35 -5.48 13.35
C ASP A 350 17.91 -6.49 12.29
N ILE A 351 17.84 -6.04 11.03
CA ILE A 351 17.39 -6.85 9.90
C ILE A 351 18.57 -7.03 8.96
N LYS A 352 18.82 -8.27 8.53
CA LYS A 352 19.89 -8.57 7.58
C LYS A 352 19.52 -8.01 6.19
N PRO A 353 20.49 -7.49 5.42
CA PRO A 353 20.23 -7.04 4.06
C PRO A 353 19.54 -8.12 3.23
N GLY A 354 18.45 -7.75 2.55
CA GLY A 354 17.62 -8.66 1.76
C GLY A 354 16.38 -9.24 2.46
N PHE A 355 16.18 -8.92 3.74
CA PHE A 355 14.95 -9.23 4.50
C PHE A 355 14.13 -7.98 4.87
N GLU A 356 14.53 -6.81 4.38
CA GLU A 356 13.87 -5.51 4.59
C GLU A 356 12.53 -5.39 3.84
#